data_AF-A0A2J4RKF0-F1
#
_entry.id   AF-A0A2J4RKF0-F1
#
_cell.length_a   1.000
_cell.length_b   1.000
_cell.length_c   1.000
_cell.angle_alpha   90.00
_cell.angle_beta   90.00
_cell.angle_gamma   90.00
#
_symmetry.space_group_name_H-M   'P 1'
#
loop_
_entity.id
_entity.type
_entity.pdbx_description
1 polymer ?
#
loop_
_entity_poly.entity_id
_entity_poly.type
_entity_poly.pdbx_seq_one_letter_code
_entity_poly.pdbx_strand_id
1 'polypeptide(L)'
;MASEKERLPGIKENEFFLNFECAARQIGLGILLAIILTALLGLFSGGYFSTAEKTTAQRNLTVAYDRFGRLQTEFRLKITAHPRVADKYIFSLGGDFTSSFEPGSIWPRPDRMYSQNDRLFLVYNDLKSMNNFSIWLYVTPIRPGKLNHSLQLNGEPEIRFWQFIYP
;
A
#
# COMPACT_ATOMS: atom_id res chain seq x y z
N MET A 1 -47.93 32.95 -44.57
CA MET A 1 -46.99 33.66 -43.67
C MET A 1 -45.75 32.80 -43.52
N ALA A 2 -44.72 33.09 -44.31
CA ALA A 2 -43.43 32.40 -44.24
C ALA A 2 -42.57 33.13 -43.20
N SER A 3 -42.07 32.40 -42.19
CA SER A 3 -41.10 32.92 -41.24
C SER A 3 -39.70 32.62 -41.80
N GLU A 4 -39.12 33.65 -42.40
CA GLU A 4 -37.76 33.65 -42.93
C GLU A 4 -36.78 33.71 -41.75
N LYS A 5 -36.17 32.57 -41.40
CA LYS A 5 -35.05 32.53 -40.45
C LYS A 5 -33.82 33.09 -41.16
N GLU A 6 -33.51 34.36 -40.91
CA GLU A 6 -32.21 34.97 -41.21
C GLU A 6 -31.09 34.11 -40.59
N ARG A 7 -30.34 33.41 -41.44
CA ARG A 7 -29.06 32.81 -41.07
C ARG A 7 -27.99 33.89 -41.19
N LEU A 8 -27.56 34.41 -40.04
CA LEU A 8 -26.41 35.32 -39.95
C LEU A 8 -25.16 34.67 -40.58
N PRO A 9 -24.33 35.44 -41.31
CA PRO A 9 -23.21 34.88 -42.03
C PRO A 9 -22.00 34.65 -41.12
N GLY A 10 -21.33 33.51 -41.32
CA GLY A 10 -19.87 33.50 -41.31
C GLY A 10 -19.13 32.90 -40.13
N ILE A 11 -19.56 31.77 -39.56
CA ILE A 11 -18.62 30.82 -38.93
C ILE A 11 -18.95 29.43 -39.47
N LYS A 12 -18.00 28.82 -40.20
CA LYS A 12 -18.10 27.41 -40.61
C LYS A 12 -17.88 26.54 -39.37
N GLU A 13 -18.91 26.45 -38.53
CA GLU A 13 -18.93 25.50 -37.43
C GLU A 13 -18.92 24.09 -38.01
N ASN A 14 -17.84 23.36 -37.74
CA ASN A 14 -17.74 21.99 -38.17
C ASN A 14 -18.52 21.13 -37.18
N GLU A 15 -19.69 20.62 -37.60
CA GLU A 15 -20.62 19.83 -36.78
C GLU A 15 -19.93 18.64 -36.07
N PHE A 16 -18.86 18.12 -36.65
CA PHE A 16 -18.04 17.07 -36.05
C PHE A 16 -17.35 17.50 -34.74
N PHE A 17 -16.78 18.72 -34.71
CA PHE A 17 -16.09 19.24 -33.52
C PHE A 17 -17.07 19.57 -32.39
N LEU A 18 -18.26 20.08 -32.72
CA LEU A 18 -19.32 20.34 -31.75
C LEU A 18 -19.84 19.06 -31.10
N ASN A 19 -20.06 18.00 -31.90
CA ASN A 19 -20.49 16.70 -31.38
C ASN A 19 -19.39 16.04 -30.53
N PHE A 20 -18.12 16.18 -30.91
CA PHE A 20 -16.99 15.71 -30.12
C PHE A 20 -16.90 16.43 -28.77
N GLU A 21 -17.03 17.75 -28.75
CA GLU A 21 -17.00 18.55 -27.52
C GLU A 21 -18.14 18.17 -26.58
N CYS A 22 -19.36 18.00 -27.11
CA CYS A 22 -20.52 17.61 -26.34
C CYS A 22 -20.36 16.20 -25.75
N ALA A 23 -19.88 15.24 -26.55
CA ALA A 23 -19.59 13.88 -26.10
C ALA A 23 -18.46 13.85 -25.05
N ALA A 24 -17.36 14.59 -25.27
CA ALA A 24 -16.25 14.70 -24.32
C ALA A 24 -16.70 15.31 -22.99
N ARG A 25 -17.58 16.32 -23.02
CA ARG A 25 -18.17 16.93 -21.82
C ARG A 25 -19.04 15.94 -21.05
N GLN A 26 -19.87 15.17 -21.75
CA GLN A 26 -20.79 14.22 -21.12
C GLN A 26 -20.06 13.00 -20.55
N ILE A 27 -19.08 12.45 -21.30
CA ILE A 27 -18.22 11.35 -20.84
C ILE A 27 -17.34 11.83 -19.68
N GLY A 28 -16.73 13.01 -19.81
CA GLY A 28 -15.90 13.62 -18.76
C GLY A 28 -16.69 13.85 -17.47
N LEU A 29 -17.93 14.33 -17.56
CA LEU A 29 -18.82 14.47 -16.40
C LEU A 29 -19.15 13.11 -15.77
N GLY A 30 -19.42 12.10 -16.58
CA GLY A 30 -19.66 10.73 -16.10
C GLY A 30 -18.46 10.16 -15.34
N ILE A 31 -17.25 10.31 -15.89
CA ILE A 31 -16.00 9.90 -15.25
C ILE A 31 -15.77 10.67 -13.94
N LEU A 32 -15.96 11.99 -13.95
CA LEU A 32 -15.79 12.83 -12.76
C LEU A 32 -16.75 12.41 -11.63
N LEU A 33 -18.04 12.22 -11.96
CA LEU A 33 -19.04 11.74 -11.00
C LEU A 33 -18.68 10.36 -10.46
N ALA A 34 -18.19 9.46 -11.31
CA ALA A 34 -17.72 8.15 -10.86
C ALA A 34 -16.55 8.26 -9.88
N ILE A 35 -15.56 9.13 -10.14
CA ILE A 35 -14.43 9.39 -9.23
C ILE A 35 -14.93 9.96 -7.89
N ILE A 36 -15.87 10.91 -7.92
CA ILE A 36 -16.45 11.50 -6.70
C ILE A 36 -17.19 10.44 -5.88
N LEU A 37 -18.04 9.62 -6.50
CA LEU A 37 -18.74 8.53 -5.81
C LEU A 37 -17.75 7.53 -5.21
N THR A 38 -16.72 7.17 -5.97
CA THR A 38 -15.62 6.31 -5.50
C THR A 38 -14.90 6.90 -4.29
N ALA A 39 -14.65 8.22 -4.29
CA ALA A 39 -14.04 8.93 -3.16
C ALA A 39 -14.97 8.98 -1.93
N LEU A 40 -16.27 9.25 -2.12
CA LEU A 40 -17.26 9.29 -1.05
C LEU A 40 -17.47 7.92 -0.40
N LEU A 41 -17.39 6.84 -1.18
CA LEU A 41 -17.40 5.46 -0.69
C LEU A 41 -16.09 5.08 0.03
N GLY A 42 -15.12 6.00 0.11
CA GLY A 42 -13.87 5.79 0.82
C GLY A 42 -12.85 4.92 0.08
N LEU A 43 -13.03 4.64 -1.22
CA LEU A 43 -12.09 3.80 -1.97
C LEU A 43 -10.69 4.41 -2.06
N PHE A 44 -10.58 5.75 -1.97
CA PHE A 44 -9.30 6.48 -1.94
C PHE A 44 -8.80 6.82 -0.52
N SER A 45 -9.62 6.65 0.51
CA SER A 45 -9.28 7.05 1.88
C SER A 45 -8.67 5.87 2.63
N GLY A 46 -7.37 5.62 2.46
CA GLY A 46 -6.46 4.90 3.37
C GLY A 46 -6.85 3.50 3.90
N GLY A 47 -7.98 2.91 3.50
CA GLY A 47 -8.65 1.90 4.33
C GLY A 47 -9.04 0.58 3.65
N TYR A 48 -8.96 0.43 2.33
CA TYR A 48 -9.34 -0.83 1.69
C TYR A 48 -8.51 -1.25 0.47
N PHE A 49 -8.12 -0.32 -0.41
CA PHE A 49 -7.28 -0.64 -1.59
C PHE A 49 -5.78 -0.50 -1.34
N SER A 50 -5.38 0.32 -0.37
CA SER A 50 -3.97 0.51 -0.03
C SER A 50 -3.43 -0.66 0.76
N THR A 51 -4.21 -1.23 1.67
CA THR A 51 -3.75 -2.31 2.55
C THR A 51 -3.73 -3.64 1.81
N ALA A 52 -2.64 -4.38 1.97
CA ALA A 52 -2.49 -5.73 1.46
C ALA A 52 -2.01 -6.66 2.55
N GLU A 53 -2.45 -7.90 2.45
CA GLU A 53 -2.03 -8.97 3.34
C GLU A 53 -1.34 -10.06 2.52
N LYS A 54 -0.23 -10.57 3.06
CA LYS A 54 0.50 -11.70 2.51
C LYS A 54 0.76 -12.70 3.61
N THR A 55 0.43 -13.95 3.35
CA THR A 55 0.65 -15.08 4.25
C THR A 55 1.56 -16.08 3.58
N THR A 56 2.48 -16.66 4.32
CA THR A 56 3.36 -17.71 3.81
C THR A 56 2.59 -18.99 3.45
N ALA A 57 3.16 -19.85 2.61
CA ALA A 57 2.52 -21.11 2.20
C ALA A 57 2.19 -22.01 3.40
N GLN A 58 3.03 -22.00 4.42
CA GLN A 58 2.87 -22.77 5.66
C GLN A 58 1.87 -22.13 6.64
N ARG A 59 1.28 -20.98 6.32
CA ARG A 59 0.35 -20.21 7.17
C ARG A 59 0.87 -19.90 8.57
N ASN A 60 2.18 -19.85 8.75
CA ASN A 60 2.83 -19.58 10.04
C ASN A 60 3.18 -18.09 10.24
N LEU A 61 3.18 -17.31 9.16
CA LEU A 61 3.58 -15.91 9.15
C LEU A 61 2.69 -15.15 8.18
N THR A 62 2.24 -13.99 8.63
CA THR A 62 1.42 -13.05 7.86
C THR A 62 1.94 -11.65 8.05
N VAL A 63 1.96 -10.88 6.97
CA VAL A 63 2.26 -9.45 7.00
C VAL A 63 1.10 -8.68 6.38
N ALA A 64 0.58 -7.71 7.13
CA ALA A 64 -0.35 -6.71 6.64
C ALA A 64 0.38 -5.36 6.56
N TYR A 65 0.30 -4.71 5.40
CA TYR A 65 1.07 -3.52 5.06
C TYR A 65 0.31 -2.67 4.04
N ASP A 66 0.64 -1.39 3.94
CA ASP A 66 0.11 -0.54 2.89
C ASP A 66 0.99 -0.61 1.64
N ARG A 67 0.41 -0.98 0.49
CA ARG A 67 1.10 -1.03 -0.81
C ARG A 67 1.56 0.33 -1.28
N PHE A 68 0.93 1.40 -0.81
CA PHE A 68 1.18 2.76 -1.24
C PHE A 68 1.51 3.61 -0.02
N GLY A 69 2.71 4.17 0.00
CA GLY A 69 3.16 5.11 1.02
C GLY A 69 3.60 6.42 0.39
N ARG A 70 3.99 7.38 1.23
CA ARG A 70 4.57 8.65 0.80
C ARG A 70 5.90 8.86 1.49
N LEU A 71 6.84 9.46 0.80
CA LEU A 71 8.14 9.84 1.33
C LEU A 71 7.95 10.64 2.62
N GLN A 72 8.78 10.35 3.63
CA GLN A 72 8.74 11.03 4.94
C GLN A 72 7.40 10.92 5.71
N THR A 73 6.49 10.04 5.28
CA THR A 73 5.24 9.78 5.99
C THR A 73 5.32 8.44 6.69
N GLU A 74 5.23 8.44 8.01
CA GLU A 74 5.24 7.21 8.79
C GLU A 74 4.02 6.35 8.48
N PHE A 75 4.22 5.04 8.34
CA PHE A 75 3.14 4.08 8.26
C PHE A 75 3.46 2.82 9.06
N ARG A 76 2.43 1.98 9.23
CA ARG A 76 2.45 0.83 10.11
C ARG A 76 2.45 -0.48 9.32
N LEU A 77 3.37 -1.37 9.64
CA LEU A 77 3.35 -2.77 9.26
C LEU A 77 2.88 -3.62 10.44
N LYS A 78 1.98 -4.56 10.19
CA LYS A 78 1.59 -5.59 11.16
C LYS A 78 2.15 -6.93 10.72
N ILE A 79 2.96 -7.53 11.56
CA ILE A 79 3.51 -8.86 11.34
C ILE A 79 2.87 -9.80 12.36
N THR A 80 2.28 -10.89 11.91
CA THR A 80 1.63 -11.87 12.77
C THR A 80 2.26 -13.24 12.56
N ALA A 81 2.91 -13.77 13.59
CA ALA A 81 3.23 -15.18 13.69
C ALA A 81 2.02 -15.95 14.21
N HIS A 82 1.66 -17.02 13.53
CA HIS A 82 0.53 -17.89 13.88
C HIS A 82 0.94 -18.96 14.90
N PRO A 83 -0.02 -19.64 15.53
CA PRO A 83 0.21 -20.51 16.68
C PRO A 83 1.20 -21.63 16.36
N ARG A 84 2.34 -21.62 17.05
CA ARG A 84 3.26 -22.75 17.07
C ARG A 84 3.99 -22.77 18.40
N VAL A 85 4.27 -23.96 18.90
CA VAL A 85 5.16 -24.13 20.05
C VAL A 85 6.57 -23.76 19.60
N ALA A 86 7.05 -22.60 20.05
CA ALA A 86 8.40 -22.14 19.82
C ALA A 86 8.83 -21.26 21.01
N ASP A 87 9.95 -21.60 21.64
CA ASP A 87 10.49 -20.81 22.76
C ASP A 87 10.98 -19.43 22.32
N LYS A 88 11.18 -19.25 21.01
CA LYS A 88 11.79 -18.07 20.41
C LYS A 88 11.22 -17.77 19.03
N TYR A 89 10.92 -16.49 18.78
CA TYR A 89 10.66 -15.95 17.44
C TYR A 89 11.76 -14.99 17.02
N ILE A 90 12.29 -15.23 15.83
CA ILE A 90 13.27 -14.39 15.15
C ILE A 90 12.63 -13.95 13.83
N PHE A 91 12.20 -12.70 13.77
CA PHE A 91 11.73 -12.08 12.54
C PHE A 91 12.91 -11.46 11.82
N SER A 92 13.09 -11.75 10.54
CA SER A 92 14.11 -11.11 9.71
C SER A 92 13.45 -10.34 8.56
N LEU A 93 13.70 -9.03 8.50
CA LEU A 93 13.28 -8.13 7.43
C LEU A 93 14.46 -7.82 6.52
N GLY A 94 14.29 -7.90 5.22
CA GLY A 94 15.35 -7.64 4.23
C GLY A 94 14.80 -7.16 2.90
N GLY A 95 15.60 -7.30 1.84
CA GLY A 95 15.34 -6.65 0.55
C GLY A 95 15.63 -5.16 0.69
N ASP A 96 14.76 -4.31 0.14
CA ASP A 96 14.96 -2.86 0.19
C ASP A 96 14.62 -2.24 1.56
N PHE A 97 14.24 -3.06 2.56
CA PHE A 97 13.73 -2.56 3.84
C PHE A 97 14.77 -1.74 4.63
N THR A 98 15.96 -2.28 4.84
CA THR A 98 17.06 -1.66 5.59
C THR A 98 17.64 -0.43 4.90
N SER A 99 17.53 -0.35 3.57
CA SER A 99 18.11 0.73 2.77
C SER A 99 17.13 1.86 2.42
N SER A 100 15.82 1.61 2.56
CA SER A 100 14.77 2.53 2.11
C SER A 100 13.80 2.98 3.21
N PHE A 101 13.91 2.40 4.41
CA PHE A 101 13.13 2.81 5.58
C PHE A 101 14.01 3.16 6.78
N GLU A 102 13.60 4.20 7.49
CA GLU A 102 14.07 4.48 8.83
C GLU A 102 13.14 3.80 9.85
N PRO A 103 13.67 2.94 10.75
CA PRO A 103 12.86 2.29 11.78
C PRO A 103 12.37 3.31 12.81
N GLY A 104 11.05 3.36 13.02
CA GLY A 104 10.41 4.13 14.08
C GLY A 104 10.17 3.27 15.32
N SER A 105 8.93 3.29 15.81
CA SER A 105 8.53 2.52 16.99
C SER A 105 8.21 1.04 16.68
N ILE A 106 8.50 0.14 17.63
CA ILE A 106 8.20 -1.29 17.53
C ILE A 106 7.47 -1.76 18.79
N TRP A 107 6.32 -2.42 18.60
CA TRP A 107 5.50 -2.95 19.69
C TRP A 107 4.97 -4.36 19.40
N PRO A 108 5.17 -5.35 20.30
CA PRO A 108 5.96 -5.28 21.53
C PRO A 108 7.46 -5.07 21.23
N ARG A 109 8.19 -4.53 22.20
CA ARG A 109 9.64 -4.31 22.08
C ARG A 109 10.36 -5.67 22.00
N PRO A 110 11.27 -5.87 21.04
CA PRO A 110 12.09 -7.09 20.98
C PRO A 110 13.13 -7.12 22.11
N ASP A 111 13.50 -8.31 22.56
CA ASP A 111 14.58 -8.52 23.52
C ASP A 111 15.95 -8.19 22.92
N ARG A 112 16.11 -8.47 21.61
CA ARG A 112 17.28 -8.07 20.84
C ARG A 112 16.88 -7.60 19.45
N MET A 113 17.51 -6.53 19.01
CA MET A 113 17.38 -6.00 17.66
C MET A 113 18.78 -5.71 17.11
N TYR A 114 19.07 -6.22 15.92
CA TYR A 114 20.36 -6.00 15.25
C TYR A 114 20.20 -6.11 13.74
N SER A 115 21.12 -5.48 13.01
CA SER A 115 21.20 -5.61 11.55
C SER A 115 22.40 -6.49 11.18
N GLN A 116 22.22 -7.43 10.27
CA GLN A 116 23.28 -8.29 9.75
C GLN A 116 22.96 -8.68 8.31
N ASN A 117 23.96 -8.67 7.41
CA ASN A 117 23.80 -9.08 6.01
C ASN A 117 22.63 -8.37 5.29
N ASP A 118 22.48 -7.05 5.49
CA ASP A 118 21.39 -6.25 4.93
C ASP A 118 19.97 -6.72 5.34
N ARG A 119 19.87 -7.26 6.56
CA ARG A 119 18.62 -7.67 7.17
C ARG A 119 18.52 -7.17 8.60
N LEU A 120 17.35 -6.68 8.98
CA LEU A 120 16.99 -6.34 10.36
C LEU A 120 16.42 -7.57 11.05
N PHE A 121 16.99 -7.96 12.19
CA PHE A 121 16.53 -9.06 13.01
C PHE A 121 15.85 -8.54 14.28
N LEU A 122 14.64 -9.03 14.55
CA LEU A 122 13.88 -8.79 15.77
C LEU A 122 13.73 -10.12 16.52
N VAL A 123 14.25 -10.18 17.73
CA VAL A 123 14.29 -11.39 18.55
C VAL A 123 13.37 -11.25 19.76
N TYR A 124 12.49 -12.23 19.92
CA TYR A 124 11.58 -12.38 21.05
C TYR A 124 11.79 -13.77 21.66
N ASN A 125 12.14 -13.82 22.94
CA ASN A 125 12.37 -15.05 23.70
C ASN A 125 11.20 -15.30 24.67
N ASP A 126 11.24 -16.44 25.36
CA ASP A 126 10.30 -16.83 26.43
C ASP A 126 8.83 -16.80 25.99
N LEU A 127 8.60 -17.07 24.70
CA LEU A 127 7.26 -17.09 24.11
C LEU A 127 6.56 -18.40 24.48
N LYS A 128 5.76 -18.37 25.55
CA LYS A 128 4.96 -19.53 26.00
C LYS A 128 3.60 -19.64 25.30
N SER A 129 3.45 -19.08 24.11
CA SER A 129 2.13 -18.81 23.51
C SER A 129 1.76 -19.79 22.40
N MET A 130 0.61 -20.46 22.56
CA MET A 130 -0.13 -21.09 21.46
C MET A 130 -1.09 -20.10 20.76
N ASN A 131 -0.93 -18.79 20.98
CA ASN A 131 -1.76 -17.76 20.37
C ASN A 131 -0.96 -16.97 19.34
N ASN A 132 -1.66 -16.30 18.43
CA ASN A 132 -1.08 -15.40 17.45
C ASN A 132 -0.21 -14.35 18.14
N PHE A 133 1.04 -14.22 17.71
CA PHE A 133 1.96 -13.19 18.17
C PHE A 133 2.05 -12.09 17.12
N SER A 134 1.61 -10.88 17.45
CA SER A 134 1.60 -9.74 16.54
C SER A 134 2.63 -8.69 16.92
N ILE A 135 3.35 -8.19 15.93
CA ILE A 135 4.28 -7.06 16.02
C ILE A 135 3.74 -5.93 15.14
N TRP A 136 3.72 -4.73 15.70
CA TRP A 136 3.48 -3.48 15.01
C TRP A 136 4.81 -2.75 14.84
N LEU A 137 5.18 -2.49 13.60
CA LEU A 137 6.40 -1.81 13.21
C LEU A 137 6.03 -0.54 12.47
N TYR A 138 6.42 0.60 13.02
CA TYR A 138 6.26 1.90 12.40
C TYR A 138 7.55 2.25 11.66
N VAL A 139 7.44 2.64 10.40
CA VAL A 139 8.59 3.02 9.58
C VAL A 139 8.32 4.26 8.76
N THR A 140 9.39 5.00 8.50
CA THR A 140 9.35 6.19 7.65
C THR A 140 10.15 5.95 6.37
N PRO A 141 9.56 6.11 5.17
CA PRO A 141 10.28 5.95 3.91
C PRO A 141 11.23 7.10 3.66
N ILE A 142 12.46 6.75 3.28
CA ILE A 142 13.52 7.71 2.93
C ILE A 142 13.88 7.68 1.44
N ARG A 143 13.30 6.75 0.66
CA ARG A 143 13.47 6.67 -0.79
C ARG A 143 12.13 6.51 -1.51
N PRO A 144 11.88 7.24 -2.61
CA PRO A 144 10.69 7.07 -3.43
C PRO A 144 10.83 5.87 -4.38
N GLY A 145 9.71 5.43 -4.96
CA GLY A 145 9.65 4.39 -6.00
C GLY A 145 9.15 3.03 -5.50
N LYS A 146 9.31 2.01 -6.34
CA LYS A 146 8.93 0.63 -6.03
C LYS A 146 10.00 -0.05 -5.20
N LEU A 147 9.63 -0.47 -4.00
CA LEU A 147 10.48 -1.18 -3.04
C LEU A 147 10.03 -2.64 -2.91
N ASN A 148 10.97 -3.57 -2.82
CA ASN A 148 10.71 -4.99 -2.64
C ASN A 148 11.27 -5.45 -1.30
N HIS A 149 10.42 -6.00 -0.45
CA HIS A 149 10.76 -6.43 0.89
C HIS A 149 10.67 -7.94 1.01
N SER A 150 11.49 -8.49 1.91
CA SER A 150 11.41 -9.88 2.33
C SER A 150 11.19 -9.95 3.84
N LEU A 151 10.29 -10.81 4.29
CA LEU A 151 10.05 -11.09 5.70
C LEU A 151 10.13 -12.59 5.95
N GLN A 152 10.82 -13.00 6.99
CA GLN A 152 10.97 -14.40 7.37
C GLN A 152 10.84 -14.57 8.89
N LEU A 153 10.35 -15.75 9.30
CA LEU A 153 10.25 -16.18 10.70
C LEU A 153 11.15 -17.40 10.89
N ASN A 154 12.05 -17.39 11.88
CA ASN A 154 12.87 -18.53 12.30
C ASN A 154 13.62 -19.28 11.16
N GLY A 155 13.99 -18.59 10.08
CA GLY A 155 14.68 -19.21 8.93
C GLY A 155 13.78 -19.99 7.96
N GLU A 156 12.45 -19.95 8.16
CA GLU A 156 11.47 -20.61 7.30
C GLU A 156 11.27 -19.89 5.95
N PRO A 157 10.46 -20.40 5.01
CA PRO A 157 10.28 -19.74 3.72
C PRO A 157 9.82 -18.28 3.86
N GLU A 158 10.51 -17.40 3.14
CA GLU A 158 10.28 -15.96 3.21
C GLU A 158 9.02 -15.52 2.45
N ILE A 159 8.39 -14.48 2.97
CA ILE A 159 7.33 -13.74 2.30
C ILE A 159 7.99 -12.58 1.56
N ARG A 160 7.80 -12.53 0.24
CA ARG A 160 8.19 -11.39 -0.59
C ARG A 160 6.98 -10.52 -0.89
N PHE A 161 7.14 -9.22 -0.71
CA PHE A 161 6.09 -8.23 -0.98
C PHE A 161 6.71 -6.94 -1.50
N TRP A 162 5.89 -6.09 -2.13
CA TRP A 162 6.34 -4.81 -2.68
C TRP A 162 5.49 -3.66 -2.16
N GLN A 163 6.10 -2.49 -2.07
CA GLN A 163 5.44 -1.22 -1.76
C GLN A 163 5.86 -0.17 -2.78
N PHE A 164 5.03 0.84 -3.01
CA PHE A 164 5.33 1.98 -3.86
C PHE A 164 5.24 3.26 -3.04
N ILE A 165 6.35 4.00 -2.99
CA ILE A 165 6.47 5.23 -2.22
C ILE A 165 6.40 6.42 -3.17
N TYR A 166 5.35 7.23 -3.04
CA TYR A 166 5.22 8.49 -3.75
C TYR A 166 6.19 9.54 -3.17
N PRO A 167 6.76 10.43 -3.99
CA PRO A 167 7.60 11.53 -3.52
C PRO A 167 6.84 12.54 -2.65
#